data_AF-A0A1V6ELA9-F1
#
_entry.id   AF-A0A1V6ELA9-F1
#
_cell.length_a   1.000
_cell.length_b   1.000
_cell.length_c   1.000
_cell.angle_alpha   90.00
_cell.angle_beta   90.00
_cell.angle_gamma   90.00
#
_symmetry.space_group_name_H-M   'P 1'
#
loop_
_entity.id
_entity.type
_entity.pdbx_description
1 polymer ?
#
loop_
_entity_poly.entity_id
_entity_poly.type
_entity_poly.pdbx_seq_one_letter_code
_entity_poly.pdbx_strand_id
1 'polypeptide(L)'
;MFRAYKPDPATYLGVARVFDLRPEQVMLVAAHHDDLEGARGCGLRSAYIERPLEFGAAHVKDVSPQPGNHLHAASLTALADQLGC
;
A
#
# COMPACT_ATOMS: atom_id res chain seq x y z
N MET A 1 -8.95 16.47 -4.49
CA MET A 1 -8.15 16.77 -3.29
C MET A 1 -6.69 17.08 -3.62
N PHE A 2 -6.00 16.33 -4.51
CA PHE A 2 -4.58 16.60 -4.83
C PHE A 2 -4.26 16.93 -6.31
N ARG A 3 -5.25 16.89 -7.21
CA ARG A 3 -5.11 17.14 -8.68
C ARG A 3 -3.95 16.35 -9.34
N ALA A 4 -3.63 15.20 -8.78
CA ALA A 4 -2.57 14.31 -9.22
C ALA A 4 -3.08 12.87 -9.26
N TYR A 5 -2.48 12.05 -10.12
CA TYR A 5 -2.71 10.61 -10.18
C TYR A 5 -1.45 9.89 -9.71
N LYS A 6 -1.62 8.74 -9.06
CA LYS A 6 -0.51 7.85 -8.74
C LYS A 6 0.26 7.50 -10.02
N PRO A 7 1.61 7.40 -9.96
CA PRO A 7 2.45 7.41 -8.77
C PRO A 7 2.97 8.80 -8.36
N ASP A 8 2.28 9.90 -8.71
CA ASP A 8 2.71 11.25 -8.33
C ASP A 8 2.82 11.41 -6.79
N PRO A 9 3.99 11.84 -6.27
CA PRO A 9 4.24 12.07 -4.84
C PRO A 9 3.19 12.90 -4.10
N ALA A 10 2.57 13.86 -4.79
CA ALA A 10 1.53 14.71 -4.20
C ALA A 10 0.32 13.90 -3.70
N THR A 11 0.08 12.73 -4.29
CA THR A 11 -1.01 11.83 -3.87
C THR A 11 -0.72 11.18 -2.52
N TYR A 12 0.54 10.86 -2.21
CA TYR A 12 0.95 10.20 -0.97
C TYR A 12 1.20 11.22 0.15
N LEU A 13 1.98 12.26 -0.14
CA LEU A 13 2.30 13.34 0.80
C LEU A 13 1.06 14.16 1.17
N GLY A 14 0.12 14.31 0.23
CA GLY A 14 -1.14 14.99 0.45
C GLY A 14 -1.96 14.36 1.57
N VAL A 15 -1.99 13.02 1.67
CA VAL A 15 -2.71 12.30 2.73
C VAL A 15 -2.08 12.59 4.10
N ALA A 16 -0.76 12.47 4.22
CA ALA A 16 -0.06 12.77 5.47
C ALA A 16 -0.32 14.21 5.94
N ARG A 17 -0.29 15.19 5.03
CA ARG A 17 -0.60 16.60 5.34
C ARG A 17 -2.04 16.81 5.80
N VAL A 18 -3.02 16.14 5.18
CA VAL A 18 -4.44 16.31 5.54
C VAL A 18 -4.71 15.85 6.98
N PHE A 19 -4.03 14.81 7.44
CA PHE A 19 -4.18 14.27 8.79
C PHE A 19 -3.18 14.82 9.81
N ASP A 20 -2.35 15.81 9.42
CA ASP A 20 -1.28 16.39 10.25
C ASP A 20 -0.34 15.33 10.85
N LEU A 21 0.01 14.34 10.03
CA LEU A 21 0.92 13.24 10.38
C LEU A 21 2.21 13.35 9.57
N ARG A 22 3.31 12.84 10.14
CA ARG A 22 4.53 12.60 9.36
C ARG A 22 4.31 11.41 8.41
N PRO A 23 4.94 11.38 7.23
CA PRO A 23 4.81 10.27 6.28
C PRO A 23 4.99 8.89 6.93
N GLU A 24 5.96 8.74 7.85
CA GLU A 24 6.28 7.46 8.49
C GLU A 24 5.19 6.97 9.47
N GLN A 25 4.25 7.85 9.84
CA GLN A 25 3.09 7.54 10.67
C GLN A 25 1.87 7.10 9.84
N VAL A 26 1.97 7.16 8.51
CA VAL A 26 0.91 6.74 7.58
C VAL A 26 1.34 5.46 6.88
N MET A 27 0.42 4.49 6.81
CA MET A 27 0.61 3.26 6.05
C MET A 27 -0.32 3.23 4.84
N LEU A 28 0.24 3.04 3.65
CA LEU A 28 -0.54 2.67 2.48
C LEU A 28 -0.71 1.15 2.45
N VAL A 29 -1.96 0.71 2.32
CA VAL A 29 -2.33 -0.69 2.10
C VAL A 29 -2.82 -0.85 0.67
N ALA A 30 -2.16 -1.69 -0.13
CA ALA A 30 -2.50 -1.86 -1.54
C ALA A 30 -2.21 -3.27 -2.06
N ALA A 31 -2.89 -3.66 -3.14
CA ALA A 31 -2.64 -4.91 -3.85
C ALA A 31 -1.62 -4.76 -4.99
N HIS A 32 -1.02 -3.57 -5.18
CA HIS A 32 -0.11 -3.29 -6.29
C HIS A 32 1.26 -2.87 -5.75
N HIS A 33 2.32 -3.56 -6.16
CA HIS A 33 3.67 -3.26 -5.68
C HIS A 33 4.16 -1.88 -6.12
N ASP A 34 3.87 -1.45 -7.35
CA ASP A 34 4.29 -0.14 -7.87
C ASP A 34 3.68 1.02 -7.05
N ASP A 35 2.46 0.84 -6.57
CA ASP A 35 1.79 1.82 -5.70
C ASP A 35 2.45 1.89 -4.31
N LEU A 36 2.83 0.73 -3.77
CA LEU A 36 3.58 0.66 -2.52
C LEU A 36 5.00 1.21 -2.67
N GLU A 37 5.64 1.02 -3.82
CA GLU A 37 6.94 1.61 -4.13
C GLU A 37 6.87 3.14 -4.15
N GLY A 38 5.87 3.72 -4.83
CA GLY A 38 5.64 5.16 -4.83
C GLY A 38 5.42 5.73 -3.42
N ALA A 39 4.64 5.02 -2.60
CA ALA A 39 4.40 5.41 -1.20
C ALA A 39 5.68 5.36 -0.35
N ARG A 40 6.47 4.29 -0.45
CA ARG A 40 7.76 4.15 0.24
C ARG A 40 8.75 5.23 -0.19
N GLY A 41 8.79 5.56 -1.48
CA GLY A 41 9.61 6.65 -2.02
C GLY A 41 9.25 8.02 -1.42
N CYS A 42 8.03 8.15 -0.87
CA CYS A 42 7.56 9.34 -0.16
C CYS A 42 7.66 9.24 1.37
N GLY A 43 8.25 8.16 1.92
CA GLY A 43 8.41 7.95 3.36
C GLY A 43 7.23 7.27 4.07
N LEU A 44 6.20 6.83 3.35
CA LEU A 44 5.08 6.10 3.96
C LEU A 44 5.48 4.66 4.30
N ARG A 45 4.84 4.11 5.32
CA ARG A 45 4.83 2.65 5.55
C ARG A 45 3.97 1.97 4.49
N SER A 46 4.21 0.68 4.24
CA SER A 46 3.54 -0.06 3.18
C SER A 46 3.11 -1.47 3.62
N ALA A 47 1.88 -1.85 3.30
CA ALA A 47 1.40 -3.22 3.47
C ALA A 47 0.80 -3.74 2.15
N TYR A 48 1.28 -4.89 1.71
CA TYR A 48 0.70 -5.58 0.56
C TYR A 48 -0.47 -6.46 1.01
N ILE A 49 -1.59 -6.38 0.28
CA ILE A 49 -2.72 -7.30 0.45
C ILE A 49 -2.92 -8.12 -0.81
N GLU A 50 -2.94 -9.43 -0.64
CA GLU A 50 -3.13 -10.37 -1.75
C GLU A 50 -4.50 -10.19 -2.41
N ARG A 51 -4.48 -10.07 -3.74
CA ARG A 51 -5.67 -10.13 -4.60
C ARG A 51 -5.34 -11.01 -5.82
N PRO A 52 -5.12 -12.32 -5.65
CA PRO A 52 -4.65 -13.20 -6.73
C PRO A 52 -5.63 -13.25 -7.91
N LEU A 53 -6.92 -13.01 -7.67
CA LEU A 53 -7.98 -13.03 -8.68
C LEU A 53 -8.41 -11.64 -9.15
N GLU A 54 -7.61 -10.60 -8.90
CA GLU A 54 -7.93 -9.22 -9.31
C GLU A 54 -8.24 -9.10 -10.81
N PHE A 55 -7.50 -9.85 -11.65
CA PHE A 55 -7.68 -9.88 -13.10
C PHE A 55 -8.53 -11.09 -13.56
N GLY A 56 -9.17 -11.79 -12.63
CA GLY A 56 -9.98 -12.98 -12.88
C GLY A 56 -9.18 -14.29 -12.87
N ALA A 57 -9.89 -15.42 -12.78
CA ALA A 57 -9.28 -16.76 -12.65
C ALA A 57 -8.44 -17.18 -13.87
N ALA A 58 -8.66 -16.56 -15.03
CA ALA A 58 -7.85 -16.81 -16.23
C ALA A 58 -6.48 -16.11 -16.17
N HIS A 59 -6.30 -15.13 -15.29
CA HIS A 59 -5.06 -14.38 -15.12
C HIS A 59 -4.77 -14.18 -13.64
N VAL A 60 -4.27 -15.23 -13.00
CA VAL A 60 -3.86 -15.17 -11.59
C VAL A 60 -2.66 -14.24 -11.46
N LYS A 61 -2.83 -13.19 -10.66
CA LYS A 61 -1.79 -12.21 -10.35
C LYS A 61 -0.73 -12.84 -9.45
N ASP A 62 0.55 -12.57 -9.73
CA ASP A 62 1.63 -12.91 -8.80
C ASP A 62 1.47 -12.11 -7.52
N VAL A 63 1.43 -12.82 -6.40
CA VAL A 63 1.29 -12.25 -5.06
C VAL A 63 2.53 -12.51 -4.21
N SER A 64 3.67 -12.81 -4.83
CA SER A 64 4.94 -12.97 -4.16
C SER A 64 5.32 -11.72 -3.36
N PRO A 65 5.80 -11.85 -2.12
CA PRO A 65 6.26 -10.72 -1.33
C PRO A 65 7.42 -9.98 -2.02
N GLN A 66 7.46 -8.66 -1.84
CA GLN A 66 8.61 -7.85 -2.21
C GLN A 66 9.33 -7.34 -0.96
N PRO A 67 10.67 -7.51 -0.85
CA PRO A 67 11.44 -7.16 0.36
C PRO A 67 11.28 -5.71 0.83
N GLY A 68 10.95 -4.77 -0.05
CA GLY A 68 10.73 -3.36 0.32
C GLY A 68 9.44 -3.10 1.10
N ASN A 69 8.46 -4.00 1.10
CA ASN A 69 7.21 -3.79 1.82
C ASN A 69 7.35 -4.10 3.31
N HIS A 70 6.71 -3.29 4.16
CA HIS A 70 6.80 -3.49 5.61
C HIS A 70 6.00 -4.71 6.06
N LEU A 71 4.81 -4.90 5.49
CA LEU A 71 3.92 -6.02 5.79
C LEU A 71 3.38 -6.66 4.51
N HIS A 72 3.02 -7.94 4.63
CA HIS A 72 2.39 -8.74 3.60
C HIS A 72 1.29 -9.58 4.23
N ALA A 73 0.07 -9.50 3.70
CA ALA A 73 -1.08 -10.18 4.26
C ALA A 73 -2.00 -10.75 3.18
N ALA A 74 -2.57 -11.93 3.43
CA ALA A 74 -3.54 -12.57 2.54
C ALA A 74 -4.90 -11.84 2.50
N SER A 75 -5.21 -11.03 3.52
CA SER A 75 -6.48 -10.31 3.65
C SER A 75 -6.35 -9.11 4.59
N LEU A 76 -7.39 -8.27 4.63
CA LEU A 76 -7.48 -7.19 5.61
C LEU A 76 -7.55 -7.70 7.05
N THR A 77 -8.20 -8.84 7.29
CA THR A 77 -8.27 -9.44 8.63
C THR A 77 -6.90 -9.96 9.08
N ALA A 78 -6.17 -10.64 8.19
CA ALA A 78 -4.81 -11.10 8.49
C ALA A 78 -3.85 -9.91 8.71
N LEU A 79 -4.05 -8.78 8.02
CA LEU A 79 -3.30 -7.57 8.29
C LEU A 79 -3.64 -6.98 9.66
N ALA A 80 -4.92 -6.97 10.05
CA ALA A 80 -5.37 -6.51 11.37
C ALA A 80 -4.75 -7.37 12.49
N ASP A 81 -4.72 -8.70 12.32
CA ASP A 81 -4.04 -9.63 13.24
C ASP A 81 -2.54 -9.28 13.40
N GLN A 82 -1.84 -8.98 12.30
CA GLN A 82 -0.43 -8.55 12.34
C GLN A 82 -0.23 -7.19 13.03
N LEU A 83 -1.23 -6.32 12.99
CA LEU A 83 -1.22 -5.01 13.66
C LEU A 83 -1.70 -5.08 15.12
N GLY A 84 -2.25 -6.22 15.55
CA GLY A 84 -2.78 -6.42 16.90
C GLY A 84 -4.08 -5.66 17.17
N CYS A 85 -4.94 -5.48 16.16
CA CYS A 85 -6.21 -4.77 16.28
C CYS A 85 -7.39 -5.53 15.67
#